data_AF-A0A269VYM8-F1
#
_entry.id   AF-A0A269VYM8-F1
#
_cell.length_a   1.000
_cell.length_b   1.000
_cell.length_c   1.000
_cell.angle_alpha   90.00
_cell.angle_beta   90.00
_cell.angle_gamma   90.00
#
_symmetry.space_group_name_H-M   'P 1'
#
loop_
_entity.id
_entity.type
_entity.pdbx_description
1 polymer ?
#
loop_
_entity_poly.entity_id
_entity_poly.type
_entity_poly.pdbx_seq_one_letter_code
_entity_poly.pdbx_strand_id
1 'polypeptide(L)'
;MSFIQRCTAMLALLSLLIGVSLIGGAAADASVSQPPEGAVEFAKHHFQQIVEDVVFSDVPADWGFKEEPGNITFSDLYPIYSLNADFALGQSDSLITENRQPKWVAVIFQDGQPVNAIGTELTADGHWELAEIGYPRELPGGLLNLKENELLVHDFPAEEYYVYSEPTNSVMKLEPTEGKYSLSSSQSKEQFQSLLMERYHDIDAWAEDASGGFMDAEPSQSGFRSSNALYAGISILAVGGTWLYLTKRNHSGE
;
A
#
# COMPACT_ATOMS: atom_id res chain seq x y z
N MET A 1 24.47 48.70 -21.66
CA MET A 1 25.28 48.31 -22.82
C MET A 1 25.91 46.97 -22.48
N SER A 2 25.27 45.82 -22.72
CA SER A 2 25.09 45.12 -24.01
C SER A 2 26.39 44.92 -24.79
N PHE A 3 26.87 43.68 -24.79
CA PHE A 3 27.54 43.08 -25.96
C PHE A 3 27.15 41.60 -26.04
N ILE A 4 25.87 41.42 -26.35
CA ILE A 4 25.36 40.30 -27.14
C ILE A 4 26.20 40.19 -28.43
N GLN A 5 26.34 38.98 -28.95
CA GLN A 5 26.95 38.56 -30.23
C GLN A 5 28.45 38.25 -30.25
N ARG A 6 28.73 36.94 -30.41
CA ARG A 6 29.77 36.25 -31.22
C ARG A 6 30.15 34.98 -30.44
N CYS A 7 29.94 33.74 -30.87
CA CYS A 7 29.75 33.17 -32.19
C CYS A 7 28.84 31.93 -32.11
N THR A 8 27.70 32.00 -32.79
CA THR A 8 26.98 30.86 -33.35
C THR A 8 27.79 30.26 -34.50
N ALA A 9 28.02 28.93 -34.51
CA ALA A 9 27.96 28.07 -35.69
C ALA A 9 28.47 26.65 -35.37
N MET A 10 27.56 25.74 -35.01
CA MET A 10 27.52 24.36 -35.51
C MET A 10 26.12 23.78 -35.23
N LEU A 11 25.14 24.27 -36.00
CA LEU A 11 24.08 23.43 -36.59
C LEU A 11 24.74 22.61 -37.70
N ALA A 12 24.35 21.40 -38.12
CA ALA A 12 23.23 20.53 -37.82
C ALA A 12 23.53 19.21 -38.56
N LEU A 13 23.10 18.05 -38.04
CA LEU A 13 22.54 16.97 -38.86
C LEU A 13 21.94 15.90 -37.95
N LEU A 14 20.61 15.87 -37.85
CA LEU A 14 19.75 14.67 -37.90
C LEU A 14 18.34 15.07 -37.50
N SER A 15 17.69 15.70 -38.46
CA SER A 15 16.25 15.86 -38.52
C SER A 15 15.58 14.57 -39.01
N LEU A 16 14.39 14.35 -38.47
CA LEU A 16 13.21 13.81 -39.16
C LEU A 16 13.03 12.28 -39.18
N LEU A 17 12.13 11.81 -38.31
CA LEU A 17 11.15 10.77 -38.65
C LEU A 17 9.83 11.12 -37.97
N ILE A 18 8.97 11.84 -38.70
CA ILE A 18 7.54 11.93 -38.45
C ILE A 18 6.94 10.67 -39.06
N GLY A 19 6.47 9.76 -38.21
CA GLY A 19 5.59 8.66 -38.59
C GLY A 19 4.26 8.86 -37.87
N VAL A 20 3.23 9.22 -38.63
CA VAL A 20 1.85 9.27 -38.18
C VAL A 20 1.37 7.86 -37.86
N SER A 21 0.80 7.67 -36.67
CA SER A 21 -0.28 6.71 -36.45
C SER A 21 -1.37 7.36 -35.60
N LEU A 22 -2.45 7.74 -36.27
CA LEU A 22 -3.79 7.88 -35.70
C LEU A 22 -4.35 6.48 -35.41
N ILE A 23 -5.31 6.45 -34.48
CA ILE A 23 -6.25 5.36 -34.13
C ILE A 23 -5.81 4.54 -32.91
N GLY A 24 -6.65 4.63 -31.87
CA GLY A 24 -6.69 3.68 -30.78
C GLY A 24 -7.00 4.34 -29.46
N GLY A 25 -8.27 4.73 -29.24
CA GLY A 25 -8.78 4.77 -27.88
C GLY A 25 -8.69 3.34 -27.35
N ALA A 26 -7.60 3.05 -26.65
CA ALA A 26 -7.52 1.85 -25.85
C ALA A 26 -8.48 2.08 -24.69
N ALA A 27 -9.52 1.25 -24.64
CA ALA A 27 -10.14 0.92 -23.38
C ALA A 27 -9.02 0.61 -22.38
N ALA A 28 -9.14 1.13 -21.17
CA ALA A 28 -8.32 0.69 -20.06
C ALA A 28 -8.61 -0.81 -19.86
N ASP A 29 -7.84 -1.65 -20.57
CA ASP A 29 -7.64 -3.03 -20.18
C ASP A 29 -6.94 -2.96 -18.83
N ALA A 30 -7.64 -3.38 -17.78
CA ALA A 30 -7.06 -3.65 -16.48
C ALA A 30 -6.12 -4.85 -16.61
N SER A 31 -4.97 -4.62 -17.24
CA SER A 31 -3.84 -5.53 -17.21
C SER A 31 -3.22 -5.47 -15.83
N VAL A 32 -2.71 -6.59 -15.32
CA VAL A 32 -1.67 -6.59 -14.29
C VAL A 32 -0.63 -5.54 -14.68
N SER A 33 -0.69 -4.37 -14.02
CA SER A 33 0.20 -3.27 -14.38
C SER A 33 1.61 -3.80 -14.17
N GLN A 34 2.45 -3.72 -15.20
CA GLN A 34 3.85 -4.07 -15.01
C GLN A 34 4.44 -3.13 -13.95
N PRO A 35 5.33 -3.62 -13.07
CA PRO A 35 5.97 -2.77 -12.08
C PRO A 35 6.77 -1.66 -12.79
N PRO A 36 6.68 -0.40 -12.36
CA PRO A 36 7.51 0.68 -12.86
C PRO A 36 8.99 0.32 -12.71
N GLU A 37 9.82 0.75 -13.67
CA GLU A 37 11.26 0.49 -13.67
C GLU A 37 11.92 0.90 -12.34
N GLY A 38 11.51 2.05 -11.78
CA GLY A 38 12.03 2.51 -10.49
C GLY A 38 11.72 1.57 -9.31
N ALA A 39 10.56 0.92 -9.29
CA ALA A 39 10.22 -0.08 -8.26
C ALA A 39 11.10 -1.32 -8.40
N VAL A 40 11.31 -1.80 -9.63
CA VAL A 40 12.16 -2.95 -9.93
C VAL A 40 13.61 -2.67 -9.54
N GLU A 41 14.14 -1.50 -9.90
CA GLU A 41 15.50 -1.11 -9.57
C GLU A 41 15.68 -0.89 -8.07
N PHE A 42 14.70 -0.32 -7.37
CA PHE A 42 14.72 -0.21 -5.91
C PHE A 42 14.77 -1.60 -5.26
N ALA A 43 13.87 -2.50 -5.66
CA ALA A 43 13.81 -3.86 -5.12
C ALA A 43 15.14 -4.60 -5.31
N LYS A 44 15.69 -4.56 -6.52
CA LYS A 44 16.95 -5.21 -6.88
C LYS A 44 18.15 -4.70 -6.09
N HIS A 45 18.20 -3.41 -5.76
CA HIS A 45 19.35 -2.81 -5.06
C HIS A 45 19.21 -2.83 -3.54
N HIS A 46 17.99 -2.82 -3.01
CA HIS A 46 17.77 -2.54 -1.58
C HIS A 46 17.08 -3.67 -0.81
N PHE A 47 16.24 -4.51 -1.42
CA PHE A 47 15.44 -5.47 -0.64
C PHE A 47 16.28 -6.47 0.15
N GLN A 48 17.34 -7.01 -0.45
CA GLN A 48 18.22 -7.94 0.25
C GLN A 48 18.84 -7.29 1.49
N GLN A 49 19.42 -6.09 1.33
CA GLN A 49 20.03 -5.37 2.42
C GLN A 49 19.01 -5.01 3.51
N ILE A 50 17.79 -4.59 3.14
CA ILE A 50 16.72 -4.28 4.10
C ILE A 50 16.36 -5.52 4.93
N VAL A 51 16.25 -6.70 4.30
CA VAL A 51 15.96 -7.93 5.04
C VAL A 51 17.09 -8.25 6.03
N GLU A 52 18.34 -8.12 5.62
CA GLU A 52 19.51 -8.32 6.49
C GLU A 52 19.53 -7.33 7.67
N ASP A 53 19.29 -6.04 7.40
CA ASP A 53 19.37 -4.95 8.38
C ASP A 53 18.15 -4.92 9.33
N VAL A 54 16.97 -5.38 8.90
CA VAL A 54 15.73 -5.31 9.69
C VAL A 54 15.41 -6.64 10.36
N VAL A 55 15.42 -7.74 9.60
CA VAL A 55 14.98 -9.06 10.11
C VAL A 55 16.10 -9.74 10.89
N PHE A 56 17.29 -9.84 10.29
CA PHE A 56 18.40 -10.60 10.88
C PHE A 56 19.20 -9.82 11.93
N SER A 57 18.93 -8.53 12.08
CA SER A 57 19.41 -7.72 13.20
C SER A 57 18.45 -7.72 14.40
N ASP A 58 17.27 -8.35 14.27
CA ASP A 58 16.26 -8.52 15.32
C ASP A 58 16.05 -10.02 15.64
N VAL A 59 14.82 -10.48 15.87
CA VAL A 59 14.48 -11.89 16.09
C VAL A 59 13.79 -12.44 14.82
N PRO A 60 14.50 -13.18 13.94
CA PRO A 60 13.96 -13.59 12.63
C PRO A 60 12.63 -14.35 12.70
N ALA A 61 12.41 -15.14 13.75
CA ALA A 61 11.19 -15.91 13.98
C ALA A 61 9.93 -15.03 14.08
N ASP A 62 10.04 -13.82 14.64
CA ASP A 62 8.91 -12.88 14.75
C ASP A 62 8.46 -12.38 13.36
N TRP A 63 9.38 -12.40 12.40
CA TRP A 63 9.16 -12.06 10.99
C TRP A 63 8.84 -13.29 10.13
N GLY A 64 8.71 -14.49 10.72
CA GLY A 64 8.42 -15.73 9.98
C GLY A 64 9.63 -16.39 9.31
N PHE A 65 10.85 -15.93 9.60
CA PHE A 65 12.10 -16.51 9.09
C PHE A 65 12.66 -17.54 10.06
N LYS A 66 13.55 -18.42 9.57
CA LYS A 66 14.45 -19.21 10.39
C LYS A 66 15.56 -18.30 10.94
N GLU A 67 16.12 -18.68 12.09
CA GLU A 67 17.22 -17.96 12.75
C GLU A 67 18.42 -17.70 11.84
N GLU A 68 18.82 -18.71 11.06
CA GLU A 68 19.92 -18.58 10.10
C GLU A 68 19.43 -17.99 8.77
N PRO A 69 20.12 -17.01 8.17
CA PRO A 69 19.66 -16.33 6.96
C PRO A 69 19.34 -17.24 5.76
N GLY A 70 20.13 -18.29 5.55
CA GLY A 70 19.95 -19.20 4.42
C GLY A 70 20.03 -18.49 3.06
N ASN A 71 19.37 -19.04 2.05
CA ASN A 71 19.27 -18.40 0.73
C ASN A 71 18.02 -17.54 0.63
N ILE A 72 18.18 -16.22 0.57
CA ILE A 72 17.09 -15.25 0.42
C ILE A 72 16.89 -14.91 -1.06
N THR A 73 15.64 -15.03 -1.53
CA THR A 73 15.24 -14.64 -2.89
C THR A 73 13.88 -13.95 -2.86
N PHE A 74 13.53 -13.25 -3.94
CA PHE A 74 12.30 -12.47 -4.04
C PHE A 74 11.51 -12.91 -5.27
N SER A 75 10.18 -12.87 -5.19
CA SER A 75 9.31 -12.97 -6.36
C SER A 75 9.42 -11.73 -7.25
N ASP A 76 8.70 -11.74 -8.37
CA ASP A 76 8.32 -10.52 -9.07
C ASP A 76 7.49 -9.60 -8.14
N LEU A 77 7.40 -8.31 -8.52
CA LEU A 77 6.62 -7.31 -7.79
C LEU A 77 5.14 -7.39 -8.19
N TYR A 78 4.29 -7.46 -7.17
CA TYR A 78 2.84 -7.44 -7.30
C TYR A 78 2.27 -6.11 -6.79
N PRO A 79 1.28 -5.51 -7.47
CA PRO A 79 0.64 -4.30 -6.98
C PRO A 79 -0.39 -4.62 -5.88
N ILE A 80 -0.34 -3.86 -4.79
CA ILE A 80 -1.38 -3.81 -3.76
C ILE A 80 -1.99 -2.42 -3.79
N TYR A 81 -3.29 -2.36 -4.06
CA TYR A 81 -4.05 -1.11 -4.15
C TYR A 81 -4.66 -0.76 -2.79
N SER A 82 -4.74 0.53 -2.48
CA SER A 82 -5.51 0.98 -1.32
C SER A 82 -7.01 0.96 -1.64
N LEU A 83 -7.80 0.46 -0.70
CA LEU A 83 -9.25 0.62 -0.71
C LEU A 83 -9.61 2.11 -0.73
N ASN A 84 -10.57 2.49 -1.57
CA ASN A 84 -11.08 3.84 -1.59
C ASN A 84 -12.00 4.10 -0.39
N ALA A 85 -11.66 5.08 0.43
CA ALA A 85 -12.48 5.49 1.58
C ALA A 85 -13.89 5.91 1.16
N ASP A 86 -14.05 6.63 0.03
CA ASP A 86 -15.36 7.05 -0.45
C ASP A 86 -16.22 5.85 -0.86
N PHE A 87 -15.60 4.77 -1.34
CA PHE A 87 -16.31 3.53 -1.60
C PHE A 87 -16.77 2.88 -0.29
N ALA A 88 -15.88 2.76 0.70
CA ALA A 88 -16.23 2.21 2.00
C ALA A 88 -17.37 2.98 2.71
N LEU A 89 -17.53 4.27 2.41
CA LEU A 89 -18.58 5.14 2.95
C LEU A 89 -19.83 5.25 2.07
N GLY A 90 -19.92 4.51 0.96
CA GLY A 90 -21.08 4.55 0.04
C GLY A 90 -21.18 5.83 -0.80
N GLN A 91 -20.09 6.59 -0.91
CA GLN A 91 -20.01 7.87 -1.63
C GLN A 91 -19.41 7.73 -3.03
N SER A 92 -18.83 6.58 -3.35
CA SER A 92 -18.24 6.26 -4.66
C SER A 92 -18.48 4.80 -5.04
N ASP A 93 -18.55 4.55 -6.35
CA ASP A 93 -18.57 3.19 -6.90
C ASP A 93 -17.15 2.66 -7.15
N SER A 94 -16.09 3.45 -7.04
CA SER A 94 -14.72 3.01 -7.35
C SER A 94 -14.06 2.35 -6.13
N LEU A 95 -13.78 1.03 -6.22
CA LEU A 95 -13.26 0.21 -5.11
C LEU A 95 -11.86 0.66 -4.66
N ILE A 96 -11.03 1.10 -5.60
CA ILE A 96 -9.63 1.45 -5.37
C ILE A 96 -9.42 2.95 -5.55
N THR A 97 -8.42 3.51 -4.88
CA THR A 97 -8.06 4.92 -5.08
C THR A 97 -7.31 5.11 -6.39
N GLU A 98 -7.98 5.57 -7.44
CA GLU A 98 -7.39 5.75 -8.80
C GLU A 98 -6.22 6.77 -8.84
N ASN A 99 -6.21 7.74 -7.94
CA ASN A 99 -5.17 8.78 -7.89
C ASN A 99 -3.95 8.38 -7.05
N ARG A 100 -3.95 7.19 -6.44
CA ARG A 100 -2.85 6.71 -5.59
C ARG A 100 -2.14 5.57 -6.30
N GLN A 101 -0.82 5.67 -6.40
CA GLN A 101 0.00 4.56 -6.91
C GLN A 101 -0.11 3.36 -5.96
N PRO A 102 -0.16 2.13 -6.48
CA PRO A 102 -0.13 0.94 -5.64
C PRO A 102 1.22 0.82 -4.92
N LYS A 103 1.23 0.12 -3.79
CA LYS A 103 2.45 -0.42 -3.22
C LYS A 103 2.90 -1.61 -4.07
N TRP A 104 4.18 -1.71 -4.38
CA TRP A 104 4.75 -2.82 -5.13
C TRP A 104 5.44 -3.79 -4.19
N VAL A 105 4.92 -5.01 -4.10
CA VAL A 105 5.29 -5.96 -3.06
C VAL A 105 5.86 -7.24 -3.66
N ALA A 106 7.01 -7.67 -3.16
CA ALA A 106 7.59 -8.97 -3.47
C ALA A 106 7.42 -9.93 -2.28
N VAL A 107 7.16 -11.20 -2.59
CA VAL A 107 7.24 -12.29 -1.63
C VAL A 107 8.71 -12.63 -1.39
N ILE A 108 9.07 -12.74 -0.11
CA ILE A 108 10.40 -13.15 0.33
C ILE A 108 10.39 -14.65 0.52
N PHE A 109 11.36 -15.31 -0.08
CA PHE A 109 11.61 -16.73 0.10
C PHE A 109 12.90 -16.94 0.87
N GLN A 110 12.87 -17.84 1.84
CA GLN A 110 14.04 -18.38 2.50
C GLN A 110 14.13 -19.87 2.17
N ASP A 111 15.24 -20.27 1.54
CA ASP A 111 15.46 -21.64 1.06
C ASP A 111 14.32 -22.16 0.17
N GLY A 112 13.72 -21.26 -0.62
CA GLY A 112 12.62 -21.57 -1.54
C GLY A 112 11.25 -21.71 -0.89
N GLN A 113 11.09 -21.42 0.41
CA GLN A 113 9.78 -21.34 1.08
C GLN A 113 9.37 -19.88 1.27
N PRO A 114 8.11 -19.50 0.98
CA PRO A 114 7.63 -18.14 1.24
C PRO A 114 7.56 -17.93 2.75
N VAL A 115 8.19 -16.86 3.24
CA VAL A 115 8.31 -16.58 4.68
C VAL A 115 7.68 -15.25 5.08
N ASN A 116 7.75 -14.24 4.20
CA ASN A 116 7.19 -12.91 4.43
C ASN A 116 7.05 -12.17 3.09
N ALA A 117 6.72 -10.89 3.11
CA ALA A 117 6.72 -9.99 1.97
C ALA A 117 7.41 -8.66 2.32
N ILE A 118 7.84 -7.94 1.28
CA ILE A 118 8.47 -6.61 1.39
C ILE A 118 7.95 -5.73 0.25
N GLY A 119 7.63 -4.49 0.58
CA GLY A 119 7.00 -3.53 -0.31
C GLY A 119 7.83 -2.27 -0.54
N THR A 120 7.70 -1.69 -1.72
CA THR A 120 8.19 -0.35 -2.05
C THR A 120 7.05 0.52 -2.57
N GLU A 121 7.11 1.82 -2.32
CA GLU A 121 6.15 2.77 -2.84
C GLU A 121 6.83 4.03 -3.40
N LEU A 122 6.14 4.69 -4.31
CA LEU A 122 6.56 5.97 -4.87
C LEU A 122 6.09 7.08 -3.94
N THR A 123 7.04 7.86 -3.43
CA THR A 123 6.79 9.01 -2.58
C THR A 123 6.27 10.21 -3.38
N ALA A 124 5.71 11.19 -2.67
CA ALA A 124 5.20 12.42 -3.29
C ALA A 124 6.29 13.27 -3.98
N ASP A 125 7.55 13.16 -3.55
CA ASP A 125 8.71 13.80 -4.19
C ASP A 125 9.31 12.98 -5.34
N GLY A 126 8.71 11.82 -5.68
CA GLY A 126 9.06 11.04 -6.86
C GLY A 126 10.23 10.07 -6.65
N HIS A 127 10.50 9.68 -5.41
CA HIS A 127 11.51 8.70 -5.04
C HIS A 127 10.87 7.38 -4.61
N TRP A 128 11.59 6.27 -4.78
CA TRP A 128 11.14 4.97 -4.30
C TRP A 128 11.74 4.73 -2.92
N GLU A 129 10.91 4.31 -1.98
CA GLU A 129 11.34 3.97 -0.63
C GLU A 129 10.72 2.65 -0.14
N LEU A 130 11.17 2.17 1.02
CA LEU A 130 10.56 1.03 1.70
C LEU A 130 9.15 1.42 2.15
N ALA A 131 8.14 0.75 1.62
CA ALA A 131 6.77 0.91 2.09
C ALA A 131 6.57 0.15 3.40
N GLU A 132 6.91 -1.13 3.40
CA GLU A 132 6.65 -2.04 4.53
C GLU A 132 7.41 -3.36 4.39
N ILE A 133 7.71 -3.98 5.52
CA ILE A 133 8.15 -5.37 5.67
C ILE A 133 7.42 -5.93 6.89
N GLY A 134 7.15 -7.23 6.92
CA GLY A 134 6.41 -7.82 8.04
C GLY A 134 4.90 -7.92 7.80
N TYR A 135 4.50 -8.09 6.54
CA TYR A 135 3.10 -8.27 6.18
C TYR A 135 2.47 -9.51 6.87
N PRO A 136 1.13 -9.55 6.99
CA PRO A 136 0.43 -10.72 7.53
C PRO A 136 0.78 -12.02 6.81
N ARG A 137 0.75 -13.14 7.55
CA ARG A 137 1.26 -14.45 7.10
C ARG A 137 0.51 -15.03 5.89
N GLU A 138 -0.74 -14.63 5.69
CA GLU A 138 -1.57 -15.01 4.56
C GLU A 138 -1.19 -14.27 3.26
N LEU A 139 -0.53 -13.11 3.35
CA LEU A 139 -0.26 -12.26 2.20
C LEU A 139 0.69 -12.91 1.19
N PRO A 140 1.83 -13.54 1.57
CA PRO A 140 2.68 -14.24 0.63
C PRO A 140 1.93 -15.30 -0.19
N GLY A 141 1.07 -16.07 0.47
CA GLY A 141 0.20 -17.05 -0.19
C GLY A 141 -0.79 -16.38 -1.14
N GLY A 142 -1.39 -15.25 -0.73
CA GLY A 142 -2.28 -14.46 -1.55
C GLY A 142 -1.65 -13.97 -2.85
N LEU A 143 -0.45 -13.38 -2.75
CA LEU A 143 0.28 -12.83 -3.90
C LEU A 143 0.68 -13.91 -4.92
N LEU A 144 1.16 -15.07 -4.45
CA LEU A 144 1.58 -16.16 -5.34
C LEU A 144 0.42 -16.88 -6.03
N ASN A 145 -0.82 -16.73 -5.53
CA ASN A 145 -2.01 -17.38 -6.09
C ASN A 145 -2.98 -16.40 -6.78
N LEU A 146 -2.59 -15.13 -6.92
CA LEU A 146 -3.39 -14.11 -7.59
C LEU A 146 -3.53 -14.43 -9.09
N LYS A 147 -4.75 -14.38 -9.62
CA LYS A 147 -4.98 -14.56 -11.06
C LYS A 147 -4.75 -13.25 -11.84
N GLU A 148 -4.56 -13.37 -13.15
CA GLU A 148 -4.24 -12.24 -14.04
C GLU A 148 -5.28 -11.10 -14.02
N ASN A 149 -6.55 -11.42 -13.74
CA ASN A 149 -7.67 -10.49 -13.70
C ASN A 149 -8.14 -10.17 -12.27
N GLU A 150 -7.30 -10.45 -11.28
CA GLU A 150 -7.57 -10.22 -9.88
C GLU A 150 -6.65 -9.12 -9.34
N LEU A 151 -7.21 -8.24 -8.51
CA LEU A 151 -6.50 -7.17 -7.83
C LEU A 151 -6.45 -7.47 -6.34
N LEU A 152 -5.32 -7.16 -5.71
CA LEU A 152 -5.24 -7.17 -4.26
C LEU A 152 -5.48 -5.77 -3.71
N VAL A 153 -6.43 -5.66 -2.79
CA VAL A 153 -6.89 -4.41 -2.18
C VAL A 153 -6.64 -4.48 -0.68
N HIS A 154 -5.96 -3.49 -0.14
CA HIS A 154 -5.70 -3.34 1.29
C HIS A 154 -6.67 -2.33 1.90
N ASP A 155 -7.39 -2.76 2.92
CA ASP A 155 -8.28 -1.94 3.74
C ASP A 155 -7.51 -1.41 4.97
N PHE A 156 -7.15 -0.13 4.90
CA PHE A 156 -6.64 0.62 6.04
C PHE A 156 -7.79 1.47 6.61
N PRO A 157 -8.14 1.37 7.90
CA PRO A 157 -7.28 0.92 9.01
C PRO A 157 -7.53 -0.51 9.52
N ALA A 158 -8.40 -1.29 8.89
CA ALA A 158 -8.71 -2.65 9.37
C ALA A 158 -7.53 -3.63 9.28
N GLU A 159 -6.49 -3.28 8.50
CA GLU A 159 -5.34 -4.13 8.19
C GLU A 159 -5.76 -5.46 7.54
N GLU A 160 -6.80 -5.40 6.71
CA GLU A 160 -7.36 -6.55 6.00
C GLU A 160 -7.06 -6.47 4.51
N TYR A 161 -6.87 -7.63 3.89
CA TYR A 161 -6.55 -7.74 2.47
C TYR A 161 -7.66 -8.49 1.73
N TYR A 162 -7.98 -8.02 0.54
CA TYR A 162 -9.09 -8.49 -0.27
C TYR A 162 -8.64 -8.75 -1.69
N VAL A 163 -9.11 -9.86 -2.27
CA VAL A 163 -8.98 -10.16 -3.69
C VAL A 163 -10.25 -9.70 -4.39
N TYR A 164 -10.11 -8.75 -5.31
CA TYR A 164 -11.18 -8.30 -6.19
C TYR A 164 -11.01 -8.92 -7.57
N SER A 165 -12.05 -9.61 -8.05
CA SER A 165 -12.11 -10.16 -9.40
C SER A 165 -13.02 -9.29 -10.26
N GLU A 166 -12.44 -8.56 -11.20
CA GLU A 166 -13.18 -7.69 -12.11
C GLU A 166 -14.21 -8.45 -12.98
N PRO A 167 -13.88 -9.62 -13.57
CA PRO A 167 -14.82 -10.32 -14.45
C PRO A 167 -16.09 -10.80 -13.75
N THR A 168 -16.00 -11.08 -12.45
CA THR A 168 -17.14 -11.52 -11.63
C THR A 168 -17.71 -10.39 -10.77
N ASN A 169 -17.10 -9.20 -10.80
CA ASN A 169 -17.37 -8.07 -9.92
C ASN A 169 -17.55 -8.48 -8.45
N SER A 170 -16.61 -9.32 -7.97
CA SER A 170 -16.73 -9.96 -6.66
C SER A 170 -15.50 -9.77 -5.81
N VAL A 171 -15.70 -9.66 -4.51
CA VAL A 171 -14.65 -9.47 -3.50
C VAL A 171 -14.60 -10.70 -2.59
N MET A 172 -13.39 -11.13 -2.24
CA MET A 172 -13.11 -12.19 -1.26
C MET A 172 -12.03 -11.70 -0.31
N LYS A 173 -12.18 -11.93 0.99
CA LYS A 173 -11.15 -11.60 1.98
C LYS A 173 -10.06 -12.67 1.97
N LEU A 174 -8.80 -12.26 2.07
CA LEU A 174 -7.69 -13.15 2.43
C LEU A 174 -7.84 -13.53 3.91
N GLU A 175 -8.04 -14.81 4.19
CA GLU A 175 -8.23 -15.30 5.55
C GLU A 175 -6.89 -15.73 6.16
N PRO A 176 -6.60 -15.35 7.41
CA PRO A 176 -5.42 -15.83 8.12
C PRO A 176 -5.59 -17.32 8.39
N THR A 177 -4.86 -18.16 7.66
CA THR A 177 -4.77 -19.59 7.95
C THR A 177 -3.31 -19.97 8.08
N GLU A 178 -2.98 -20.90 8.99
CA GLU A 178 -1.63 -21.31 9.41
C GLU A 178 -0.65 -21.60 8.23
N GLY A 179 -0.14 -20.54 7.59
CA GLY A 179 0.69 -20.62 6.38
C GLY A 179 -0.02 -21.12 5.13
N LYS A 180 -1.37 -21.13 5.08
CA LYS A 180 -2.12 -21.56 3.90
C LYS A 180 -2.87 -20.38 3.27
N TYR A 181 -2.99 -20.43 1.96
CA TYR A 181 -3.84 -19.51 1.23
C TYR A 181 -5.30 -19.96 1.39
N SER A 182 -6.15 -19.04 1.87
CA SER A 182 -7.59 -19.25 1.97
C SER A 182 -8.33 -17.96 1.68
N LEU A 183 -9.49 -18.09 1.04
CA LEU A 183 -10.37 -16.98 0.72
C LEU A 183 -11.71 -17.20 1.41
N SER A 184 -12.31 -16.10 1.86
CA SER A 184 -13.70 -16.09 2.32
C SER A 184 -14.66 -16.47 1.20
N SER A 185 -15.95 -16.64 1.54
CA SER A 185 -16.99 -16.68 0.53
C SER A 185 -16.97 -15.42 -0.33
N SER A 186 -17.16 -15.60 -1.64
CA SER A 186 -17.30 -14.51 -2.60
C SER A 186 -18.55 -13.68 -2.32
N GLN A 187 -18.39 -12.36 -2.35
CA GLN A 187 -19.46 -11.37 -2.19
C GLN A 187 -19.48 -10.45 -3.42
N SER A 188 -20.65 -9.91 -3.77
CA SER A 188 -20.69 -8.86 -4.78
C SER A 188 -20.05 -7.58 -4.25
N LYS A 189 -19.61 -6.70 -5.15
CA LYS A 189 -19.06 -5.39 -4.80
C LYS A 189 -20.03 -4.55 -3.94
N GLU A 190 -21.33 -4.61 -4.21
CA GLU A 190 -22.37 -3.88 -3.47
C GLU A 190 -22.60 -4.46 -2.07
N GLN A 191 -22.55 -5.79 -1.94
CA GLN A 191 -22.59 -6.47 -0.65
C GLN A 191 -21.37 -6.11 0.20
N PHE A 192 -20.20 -6.10 -0.42
CA PHE A 192 -18.95 -5.70 0.23
C PHE A 192 -18.99 -4.24 0.67
N GLN A 193 -19.46 -3.33 -0.17
CA GLN A 193 -19.65 -1.92 0.19
C GLN A 193 -20.59 -1.77 1.39
N SER A 194 -21.72 -2.48 1.39
CA SER A 194 -22.68 -2.44 2.49
C SER A 194 -22.06 -2.90 3.81
N LEU A 195 -21.23 -3.95 3.77
CA LEU A 195 -20.50 -4.47 4.92
C LEU A 195 -19.48 -3.45 5.46
N LEU A 196 -18.75 -2.77 4.57
CA LEU A 196 -17.81 -1.72 4.95
C LEU A 196 -18.53 -0.50 5.55
N MET A 197 -19.65 -0.10 4.97
CA MET A 197 -20.46 1.00 5.49
C MET A 197 -20.97 0.69 6.89
N GLU A 198 -21.48 -0.51 7.14
CA GLU A 198 -21.91 -0.95 8.48
C GLU A 198 -20.74 -0.88 9.47
N ARG A 199 -19.60 -1.47 9.10
CA ARG A 199 -18.37 -1.45 9.92
C ARG A 199 -17.93 -0.03 10.29
N TYR A 200 -17.87 0.88 9.31
CA TYR A 200 -17.31 2.22 9.51
C TYR A 200 -18.33 3.22 10.10
N HIS A 201 -19.62 3.02 9.87
CA HIS A 201 -20.67 3.80 10.52
C HIS A 201 -20.71 3.56 12.04
N ASP A 202 -20.51 2.31 12.48
CA ASP A 202 -20.47 1.97 13.90
C ASP A 202 -19.24 2.56 14.62
N ILE A 203 -18.12 2.74 13.92
CA ILE A 203 -16.91 3.36 14.45
C ILE A 203 -17.11 4.86 14.69
N ASP A 204 -17.78 5.57 13.77
CA ASP A 204 -18.09 6.99 13.94
C ASP A 204 -19.05 7.21 15.13
N ALA A 205 -20.05 6.34 15.28
CA ALA A 205 -20.97 6.40 16.43
C ALA A 205 -20.26 6.16 17.77
N TRP A 206 -19.28 5.24 17.82
CA TRP A 206 -18.47 5.00 19.02
C TRP A 206 -17.52 6.15 19.34
N ALA A 207 -16.95 6.81 18.34
CA ALA A 207 -16.05 7.96 18.54
C ALA A 207 -16.81 9.18 19.09
N GLU A 208 -18.04 9.40 18.63
CA GLU A 208 -18.91 10.46 19.14
C GLU A 208 -19.33 10.19 20.59
N ASP A 209 -19.75 8.96 20.93
CA ASP A 209 -20.15 8.59 22.29
C ASP A 209 -18.98 8.59 23.30
N ALA A 210 -17.78 8.19 22.89
CA ALA A 210 -16.58 8.23 23.73
C ALA A 210 -16.08 9.66 24.00
N SER A 211 -16.39 10.61 23.11
CA SER A 211 -16.05 12.03 23.27
C SER A 211 -17.07 12.82 24.11
N GLY A 212 -18.27 12.28 24.33
CA GLY A 212 -19.37 12.93 25.07
C GLY A 212 -19.23 12.95 26.60
N GLY A 213 -18.07 12.53 27.14
CA GLY A 213 -17.87 12.28 28.56
C GLY A 213 -16.89 13.19 29.28
N PHE A 214 -16.66 14.45 28.86
CA PHE A 214 -15.92 15.41 29.69
C PHE A 214 -16.38 16.87 29.50
N MET A 215 -16.99 17.39 30.58
CA MET A 215 -17.27 18.78 30.94
C MET A 215 -18.37 19.59 30.23
N ASP A 216 -19.38 19.94 31.05
CA ASP A 216 -20.20 21.14 30.95
C ASP A 216 -19.37 22.40 30.67
N ALA A 217 -19.58 23.02 29.50
CA ALA A 217 -19.49 24.47 29.30
C ALA A 217 -20.31 24.89 28.06
N GLU A 218 -21.03 26.00 28.20
CA GLU A 218 -22.01 26.57 27.28
C GLU A 218 -21.57 26.82 25.82
N PRO A 219 -22.53 26.98 24.90
CA PRO A 219 -22.34 26.76 23.46
C PRO A 219 -21.82 28.02 22.76
N SER A 220 -20.81 27.84 21.91
CA SER A 220 -20.55 28.79 20.83
C SER A 220 -20.58 28.07 19.48
N GLN A 221 -21.45 28.59 18.62
CA GLN A 221 -21.67 28.14 17.25
C GLN A 221 -20.37 28.14 16.46
N SER A 222 -20.01 27.00 15.89
CA SER A 222 -19.50 26.96 14.51
C SER A 222 -19.76 25.57 13.94
N GLY A 223 -20.56 25.52 12.87
CA GLY A 223 -20.78 24.31 12.11
C GLY A 223 -19.48 23.91 11.42
N PHE A 224 -18.91 22.78 11.82
CA PHE A 224 -17.88 22.09 11.07
C PHE A 224 -18.46 20.77 10.57
N ARG A 225 -18.88 20.79 9.31
CA ARG A 225 -19.18 19.59 8.53
C ARG A 225 -17.88 18.77 8.35
N SER A 226 -17.91 17.53 8.82
CA SER A 226 -17.33 16.32 8.23
C SER A 226 -16.17 16.49 7.22
N SER A 227 -14.95 16.05 7.60
CA SER A 227 -13.91 15.46 6.71
C SER A 227 -12.56 15.23 7.42
N ASN A 228 -12.30 15.83 8.59
CA ASN A 228 -10.96 15.86 9.19
C ASN A 228 -10.73 14.91 10.39
N ALA A 229 -11.76 14.21 10.86
CA ALA A 229 -11.63 13.33 12.03
C ALA A 229 -10.78 12.08 11.74
N LEU A 230 -10.84 11.55 10.50
CA LEU A 230 -9.96 10.46 10.05
C LEU A 230 -8.47 10.84 10.04
N TYR A 231 -8.14 12.12 9.80
CA TYR A 231 -6.74 12.60 9.82
C TYR A 231 -6.24 12.93 11.24
N ALA A 232 -7.13 13.21 12.19
CA ALA A 232 -6.74 13.47 13.57
C ALA A 232 -6.26 12.20 14.30
N GLY A 233 -6.80 11.02 13.96
CA GLY A 233 -6.31 9.74 14.47
C GLY A 233 -4.87 9.39 14.06
N ILE A 234 -4.42 9.89 12.90
CA ILE A 234 -3.08 9.63 12.34
C ILE A 234 -2.00 10.45 13.07
N SER A 235 -2.36 11.59 13.66
CA SER A 235 -1.41 12.45 14.37
C SER A 235 -0.95 11.86 15.71
N ILE A 236 -1.76 10.97 16.32
CA ILE A 236 -1.43 10.35 17.61
C ILE A 236 -0.52 9.12 17.44
N LEU A 237 -0.60 8.40 16.31
CA LEU A 237 0.25 7.23 16.06
C LEU A 237 1.69 7.59 15.66
N ALA A 238 1.90 8.71 14.95
CA ALA A 238 3.24 9.19 14.63
C ALA A 238 4.04 9.61 15.89
N VAL A 239 3.37 10.18 16.90
CA VAL A 239 4.00 10.56 18.17
C VAL A 239 4.20 9.35 19.09
N GLY A 240 3.28 8.38 19.09
CA GLY A 240 3.39 7.14 19.87
C GLY A 240 4.54 6.23 19.43
N GLY A 241 4.76 6.08 18.12
CA GLY A 241 5.87 5.30 17.58
C GLY A 241 7.25 5.85 17.96
N THR A 242 7.37 7.17 18.03
CA THR A 242 8.64 7.82 18.43
C THR A 242 8.90 7.68 19.94
N TRP A 243 7.85 7.65 20.77
CA TRP A 243 7.97 7.48 22.24
C TRP A 243 8.38 6.05 22.64
N LEU A 244 7.84 5.03 21.98
CA LEU A 244 8.23 3.63 22.21
C LEU A 244 9.66 3.35 21.73
N TYR A 245 10.10 3.99 20.64
CA TYR A 245 11.48 3.88 20.15
C TYR A 245 12.51 4.54 21.09
N LEU A 246 12.18 5.69 21.70
CA LEU A 246 13.09 6.41 22.61
C LEU A 246 13.16 5.79 24.02
N THR A 247 12.09 5.19 24.53
CA THR A 247 12.07 4.61 25.88
C THR A 247 12.80 3.25 25.95
N LYS A 248 12.79 2.46 24.87
CA LYS A 248 13.53 1.19 24.77
C LYS A 248 15.05 1.40 24.71
N ARG A 249 15.52 2.46 24.07
CA ARG A 249 16.97 2.76 23.96
C ARG A 249 17.61 3.18 25.29
N ASN A 250 16.86 3.81 26.20
CA ASN A 250 17.38 4.23 27.51
C ASN A 250 17.43 3.11 28.55
N HIS A 251 16.83 1.93 28.29
CA HIS A 251 16.85 0.78 29.21
C HIS A 251 17.85 -0.32 28.81
N SER A 252 18.52 -0.21 27.65
CA SER A 252 19.57 -1.15 27.22
C SER A 252 20.99 -0.60 27.42
N GLY A 253 21.13 0.43 28.26
CA GLY A 253 22.38 1.10 28.57
C GLY A 253 22.82 1.00 30.04
N GLU A 254 22.40 -0.05 30.75
CA GLU A 254 22.96 -0.47 32.04
C GLU A 254 23.35 -1.95 32.02
#